data_AF-A0A4P6KH15-F1
#
_entry.id   AF-A0A4P6KH15-F1
#
_cell.length_a   1.000
_cell.length_b   1.000
_cell.length_c   1.000
_cell.angle_alpha   90.00
_cell.angle_beta   90.00
_cell.angle_gamma   90.00
#
_symmetry.space_group_name_H-M   'P 1'
#
loop_
_entity.id
_entity.type
_entity.pdbx_description
1 polymer ?
#
loop_
_entity_poly.entity_id
_entity_poly.type
_entity_poly.pdbx_seq_one_letter_code
_entity_poly.pdbx_strand_id
1 'polypeptide(L)'
;MHGEPTLFDMAEFEREAVAATPWEGVPLRYVTDYHHPDDLAAAFERWTGEHGNFGCLMRSHMWHRAYFGRQDVAASDEAHELHMLNADTRCDLAEHDHAMPGWRALPILPTNLSTADEKKARAAAAKWCAENYPAEWQRPGAPVISRRGPYGGRHVGGRSPFGGYDLAAPND
;
A
#
# COMPACT_ATOMS: atom_id res chain seq x y z
N MET A 1 -0.96 -14.13 -30.40
CA MET A 1 -0.47 -15.45 -29.95
C MET A 1 -0.90 -15.60 -28.50
N HIS A 2 -2.11 -16.12 -28.28
CA HIS A 2 -2.62 -16.37 -26.94
C HIS A 2 -2.10 -17.74 -26.53
N GLY A 3 -1.14 -17.76 -25.60
CA GLY A 3 -0.61 -19.01 -25.04
C GLY A 3 -1.74 -19.77 -24.37
N GLU A 4 -1.76 -21.09 -24.56
CA GLU A 4 -2.67 -21.98 -23.84
C GLU A 4 -2.52 -21.76 -22.33
N PRO A 5 -3.62 -21.77 -21.55
CA PRO A 5 -3.52 -21.73 -20.10
C PRO A 5 -2.76 -22.98 -19.65
N THR A 6 -1.56 -22.79 -19.10
CA THR A 6 -0.81 -23.88 -18.48
C THR A 6 -1.65 -24.46 -17.35
N LEU A 7 -1.93 -25.76 -17.41
CA LEU A 7 -2.79 -26.48 -16.46
C LEU A 7 -2.30 -26.39 -14.99
N PHE A 8 -1.03 -26.01 -14.79
CA PHE A 8 -0.37 -25.86 -13.49
C PHE A 8 0.61 -24.66 -13.53
N ASP A 9 0.49 -23.73 -12.58
CA ASP A 9 1.48 -22.67 -12.34
C ASP A 9 2.59 -23.23 -11.44
N MET A 10 3.72 -23.62 -12.04
CA MET A 10 4.87 -24.14 -11.28
C MET A 10 5.41 -23.14 -10.26
N ALA A 11 5.32 -21.83 -10.57
CA ALA A 11 5.77 -20.80 -9.65
C ALA A 11 4.83 -20.69 -8.43
N GLU A 12 3.55 -21.05 -8.57
CA GLU A 12 2.62 -21.12 -7.44
C GLU A 12 3.01 -22.24 -6.48
N PHE A 13 3.29 -23.43 -6.98
CA PHE A 13 3.75 -24.54 -6.15
C PHE A 13 5.05 -24.25 -5.41
N GLU A 14 6.01 -23.58 -6.08
CA GLU A 14 7.25 -23.15 -5.43
C GLU A 14 6.98 -22.17 -4.29
N ARG A 15 6.08 -21.20 -4.48
CA ARG A 15 5.65 -20.25 -3.45
C ARG A 15 4.97 -20.95 -2.26
N GLU A 16 4.06 -21.88 -2.53
CA GLU A 16 3.37 -22.66 -1.50
C GLU A 16 4.35 -23.51 -0.68
N ALA A 17 5.35 -24.12 -1.32
CA ALA A 17 6.38 -24.89 -0.65
C ALA A 17 7.25 -24.02 0.27
N VAL A 18 7.58 -22.79 -0.16
CA VAL A 18 8.25 -21.82 0.71
C VAL A 18 7.35 -21.51 1.91
N ALA A 19 6.10 -21.11 1.68
CA ALA A 19 5.14 -20.74 2.73
C ALA A 19 4.90 -21.84 3.77
N ALA A 20 4.94 -23.12 3.36
CA ALA A 20 4.80 -24.27 4.24
C ALA A 20 5.99 -24.50 5.18
N THR A 21 7.17 -23.93 4.86
CA THR A 21 8.35 -24.03 5.72
C THR A 21 8.19 -23.08 6.92
N PRO A 22 8.39 -23.53 8.17
CA PRO A 22 8.30 -22.65 9.35
C PRO A 22 9.28 -21.47 9.27
N TRP A 23 8.84 -20.31 9.76
CA TRP A 23 9.64 -19.09 9.83
C TRP A 23 9.73 -18.60 11.28
N GLU A 24 10.96 -18.39 11.77
CA GLU A 24 11.25 -17.93 13.14
C GLU A 24 11.94 -16.54 13.18
N GLY A 25 12.07 -15.86 12.04
CA GLY A 25 12.68 -14.54 11.96
C GLY A 25 11.72 -13.39 12.21
N VAL A 26 12.06 -12.18 11.74
CA VAL A 26 11.20 -10.99 11.87
C VAL A 26 9.81 -11.28 11.31
N PRO A 27 8.73 -10.84 11.97
CA PRO A 27 7.38 -10.97 11.42
C PRO A 27 7.28 -10.47 9.98
N LEU A 28 6.61 -11.23 9.11
CA LEU A 28 6.44 -10.92 7.68
C LEU A 28 5.41 -9.81 7.43
N ARG A 29 5.63 -8.65 8.04
CA ARG A 29 4.77 -7.45 8.01
C ARG A 29 5.57 -6.21 8.42
N TYR A 30 4.94 -5.04 8.38
CA TYR A 30 5.50 -3.85 9.00
C TYR A 30 5.74 -4.05 10.50
N VAL A 31 6.94 -3.66 10.96
CA VAL A 31 7.36 -3.72 12.37
C VAL A 31 7.97 -2.38 12.79
N THR A 32 7.82 -2.02 14.07
CA THR A 32 8.41 -0.80 14.64
C THR A 32 9.53 -1.08 15.63
N ASP A 33 9.61 -2.31 16.11
CA ASP A 33 10.69 -2.76 16.98
C ASP A 33 12.03 -2.77 16.22
N TYR A 34 13.12 -2.64 16.96
CA TYR A 34 14.44 -2.71 16.37
C TYR A 34 14.76 -4.15 15.95
N HIS A 35 15.22 -4.30 14.70
CA HIS A 35 15.74 -5.54 14.14
C HIS A 35 17.03 -5.25 13.39
N HIS A 36 17.94 -6.22 13.32
CA HIS A 36 19.15 -6.04 12.53
C HIS A 36 18.78 -5.88 11.05
N PRO A 37 19.47 -5.03 10.28
CA PRO A 37 19.16 -4.81 8.88
C PRO A 37 19.17 -6.10 8.03
N ASP A 38 19.97 -7.08 8.39
CA ASP A 38 20.01 -8.39 7.72
C ASP A 38 18.82 -9.27 8.08
N ASP A 39 18.29 -9.18 9.29
CA ASP A 39 17.06 -9.89 9.68
C ASP A 39 15.86 -9.34 8.91
N LEU A 40 15.82 -8.02 8.70
CA LEU A 40 14.80 -7.35 7.88
C LEU A 40 14.92 -7.75 6.40
N ALA A 41 16.15 -7.86 5.88
CA ALA A 41 16.39 -8.34 4.52
C ALA A 41 15.95 -9.79 4.33
N ALA A 42 16.31 -10.69 5.25
CA ALA A 42 15.91 -12.09 5.23
C ALA A 42 14.38 -12.25 5.32
N ALA A 43 13.71 -11.43 6.12
CA ALA A 43 12.25 -11.43 6.20
C ALA A 43 11.60 -10.95 4.89
N PHE A 44 12.16 -9.94 4.23
CA PHE A 44 11.66 -9.49 2.93
C PHE A 44 11.89 -10.53 1.82
N GLU A 45 13.07 -11.16 1.79
CA GLU A 45 13.36 -12.29 0.89
C GLU A 45 12.39 -13.45 1.12
N ARG A 46 12.12 -13.78 2.39
CA ARG A 46 11.12 -14.77 2.76
C ARG A 46 9.74 -14.41 2.21
N TRP A 47 9.26 -13.18 2.42
CA TRP A 47 7.95 -12.74 1.94
C TRP A 47 7.86 -12.81 0.41
N THR A 48 8.90 -12.36 -0.30
CA THR A 48 8.93 -12.42 -1.78
C THR A 48 8.99 -13.84 -2.32
N GLY A 49 9.62 -14.77 -1.58
CA GLY A 49 9.57 -16.20 -1.87
C GLY A 49 8.17 -16.80 -1.71
N GLU A 50 7.36 -16.29 -0.77
CA GLU A 50 5.97 -16.74 -0.55
C GLU A 50 4.95 -16.08 -1.49
N HIS A 51 5.14 -14.81 -1.87
CA HIS A 51 4.12 -13.99 -2.53
C HIS A 51 4.52 -13.49 -3.92
N GLY A 52 5.76 -13.72 -4.32
CA GLY A 52 6.35 -13.23 -5.57
C GLY A 52 6.91 -11.82 -5.46
N ASN A 53 7.72 -11.46 -6.46
CA ASN A 53 8.45 -10.19 -6.46
C ASN A 53 7.66 -9.01 -7.07
N PHE A 54 6.63 -9.26 -7.89
CA PHE A 54 5.91 -8.18 -8.56
C PHE A 54 5.04 -7.38 -7.57
N GLY A 55 5.37 -6.10 -7.39
CA GLY A 55 4.67 -5.21 -6.45
C GLY A 55 5.01 -5.44 -4.97
N CYS A 56 6.04 -6.23 -4.66
CA CYS A 56 6.39 -6.65 -3.31
C CYS A 56 6.65 -5.48 -2.34
N LEU A 57 7.24 -4.38 -2.81
CA LEU A 57 7.55 -3.22 -1.96
C LEU A 57 6.29 -2.62 -1.32
N MET A 58 5.19 -2.54 -2.08
CA MET A 58 3.91 -2.01 -1.60
C MET A 58 3.13 -3.07 -0.83
N ARG A 59 3.07 -4.30 -1.34
CA ARG A 59 2.19 -5.36 -0.82
C ARG A 59 2.69 -6.02 0.47
N SER A 60 3.99 -5.97 0.75
CA SER A 60 4.53 -6.53 1.99
C SER A 60 4.41 -5.57 3.18
N HIS A 61 4.43 -4.26 2.91
CA HIS A 61 4.68 -3.19 3.88
C HIS A 61 5.96 -3.36 4.73
N MET A 62 6.82 -4.31 4.37
CA MET A 62 7.99 -4.65 5.18
C MET A 62 9.11 -3.66 4.92
N TRP A 63 9.98 -3.51 5.91
CA TRP A 63 11.27 -2.86 5.70
C TRP A 63 12.09 -3.65 4.67
N HIS A 64 12.60 -2.95 3.67
CA HIS A 64 13.49 -3.49 2.66
C HIS A 64 14.59 -2.48 2.35
N ARG A 65 15.70 -2.96 1.77
CA ARG A 65 16.81 -2.09 1.36
C ARG A 65 16.32 -1.01 0.38
N ALA A 66 16.74 0.23 0.61
CA ALA A 66 16.34 1.35 -0.24
C ALA A 66 16.86 1.17 -1.68
N TYR A 67 16.03 1.50 -2.67
CA TYR A 67 16.35 1.29 -4.09
C TYR A 67 17.50 2.18 -4.61
N PHE A 68 17.76 3.32 -3.93
CA PHE A 68 18.83 4.25 -4.28
C PHE A 68 20.08 3.93 -3.47
N GLY A 69 20.98 3.16 -4.09
CA GLY A 69 22.23 2.69 -3.50
C GLY A 69 22.26 1.16 -3.55
N ARG A 70 22.90 0.60 -4.57
CA ARG A 70 23.13 -0.85 -4.73
C ARG A 70 24.17 -1.38 -3.72
N GLN A 71 24.09 -0.95 -2.46
CA GLN A 71 25.02 -1.36 -1.42
C GLN A 71 24.22 -1.67 -0.14
N ASP A 72 24.59 -2.76 0.51
CA ASP A 72 23.96 -3.21 1.76
C ASP A 72 24.21 -2.23 2.91
N VAL A 73 25.29 -1.44 2.80
CA VAL A 73 25.71 -0.37 3.69
C VAL A 73 25.82 0.93 2.90
N ALA A 74 25.09 1.96 3.31
CA ALA A 74 25.08 3.27 2.66
C ALA A 74 26.34 4.09 2.96
N ALA A 75 26.95 3.89 4.13
CA ALA A 75 28.24 4.42 4.53
C ALA A 75 28.78 3.63 5.72
N SER A 76 30.09 3.49 5.85
CA SER A 76 30.72 2.83 6.99
C SER A 76 31.97 3.60 7.44
N ASP A 77 32.26 3.57 8.73
CA ASP A 77 33.55 3.91 9.31
C ASP A 77 34.14 2.71 10.09
N GLU A 78 35.17 2.91 10.89
CA GLU A 78 35.82 1.82 11.66
C GLU A 78 34.94 1.21 12.77
N ALA A 79 33.83 1.86 13.14
CA ALA A 79 32.97 1.43 14.25
C ALA A 79 31.46 1.41 13.93
N HIS A 80 31.01 2.06 12.85
CA HIS A 80 29.59 2.22 12.54
C HIS A 80 29.28 1.99 11.06
N GLU A 81 28.07 1.47 10.83
CA GLU A 81 27.47 1.31 9.52
C GLU A 81 26.15 2.08 9.45
N LEU A 82 25.96 2.81 8.36
CA LEU A 82 24.69 3.44 8.01
C LEU A 82 23.95 2.53 7.04
N HIS A 83 22.74 2.11 7.42
CA HIS A 83 21.85 1.37 6.53
C HIS A 83 20.63 2.23 6.19
N MET A 84 20.27 2.26 4.91
CA MET A 84 19.04 2.92 4.44
C MET A 84 18.00 1.86 4.09
N LEU A 85 16.87 1.92 4.80
CA LEU A 85 15.74 1.01 4.65
C LEU A 85 14.48 1.83 4.35
N ASN A 86 13.61 1.30 3.50
CA ASN A 86 12.31 1.86 3.21
C ASN A 86 11.23 0.83 3.56
N ALA A 87 10.08 1.28 4.04
CA ALA A 87 8.87 0.50 4.14
C ALA A 87 7.73 1.30 3.50
N ASP A 88 7.03 0.69 2.56
CA ASP A 88 5.88 1.34 1.91
C ASP A 88 4.62 1.04 2.71
N THR A 89 4.10 2.03 3.42
CA THR A 89 2.91 1.90 4.25
C THR A 89 1.62 2.33 3.54
N ARG A 90 1.67 2.50 2.22
CA ARG A 90 0.50 2.91 1.43
C ARG A 90 -0.44 1.73 1.23
N CYS A 91 -1.71 1.95 1.52
CA CYS A 91 -2.75 0.95 1.26
C CYS A 91 -3.13 0.84 -0.23
N ASP A 92 -3.40 -0.38 -0.69
CA ASP A 92 -4.00 -0.72 -1.98
C ASP A 92 -5.53 -0.94 -1.90
N LEU A 93 -6.14 -1.27 -3.05
CA LEU A 93 -7.58 -1.49 -3.16
C LEU A 93 -8.09 -2.63 -2.28
N ALA A 94 -7.35 -3.74 -2.18
CA ALA A 94 -7.77 -4.92 -1.42
C ALA A 94 -7.62 -4.67 0.09
N GLU A 95 -6.60 -3.94 0.50
CA GLU A 95 -6.41 -3.51 1.88
C GLU A 95 -7.52 -2.56 2.33
N HIS A 96 -7.97 -1.66 1.45
CA HIS A 96 -9.14 -0.82 1.73
C HIS A 96 -10.45 -1.61 1.84
N ASP A 97 -10.61 -2.69 1.07
CA ASP A 97 -11.79 -3.56 1.21
C ASP A 97 -11.85 -4.23 2.57
N HIS A 98 -10.70 -4.69 3.07
CA HIS A 98 -10.60 -5.31 4.38
C HIS A 98 -10.81 -4.28 5.50
N ALA A 99 -10.11 -3.14 5.43
CA ALA A 99 -10.14 -2.12 6.48
C ALA A 99 -11.46 -1.33 6.51
N MET A 100 -12.11 -1.16 5.36
CA MET A 100 -13.30 -0.32 5.19
C MET A 100 -14.36 -1.02 4.34
N PRO A 101 -14.94 -2.14 4.78
CA PRO A 101 -15.93 -2.87 3.98
C PRO A 101 -17.09 -1.97 3.55
N GLY A 102 -17.43 -2.02 2.25
CA GLY A 102 -18.50 -1.19 1.67
C GLY A 102 -18.07 0.18 1.15
N TRP A 103 -16.80 0.58 1.30
CA TRP A 103 -16.32 1.88 0.83
C TRP A 103 -16.60 2.12 -0.65
N ARG A 104 -16.57 1.08 -1.50
CA ARG A 104 -16.82 1.19 -2.95
C ARG A 104 -18.21 1.68 -3.32
N ALA A 105 -19.19 1.54 -2.43
CA ALA A 105 -20.54 2.04 -2.64
C ALA A 105 -20.68 3.54 -2.35
N LEU A 106 -19.62 4.20 -1.85
CA LEU A 106 -19.66 5.61 -1.54
C LEU A 106 -19.83 6.46 -2.81
N PRO A 107 -20.59 7.57 -2.73
CA PRO A 107 -20.67 8.51 -3.83
C PRO A 107 -19.30 9.02 -4.27
N ILE A 108 -19.08 9.06 -5.59
CA ILE A 108 -17.85 9.59 -6.19
C ILE A 108 -17.89 11.11 -6.15
N LEU A 109 -16.87 11.72 -5.56
CA LEU A 109 -16.68 13.14 -5.46
C LEU A 109 -16.58 13.76 -6.87
N PRO A 110 -17.34 14.85 -7.16
CA PRO A 110 -17.22 15.58 -8.41
C PRO A 110 -15.78 16.05 -8.69
N THR A 111 -15.32 15.95 -9.93
CA THR A 111 -13.93 16.24 -10.32
C THR A 111 -13.48 17.66 -9.96
N ASN A 112 -14.37 18.64 -10.03
CA ASN A 112 -14.10 20.03 -9.65
C ASN A 112 -13.89 20.24 -8.14
N LEU A 113 -14.17 19.22 -7.32
CA LEU A 113 -13.94 19.20 -5.87
C LEU A 113 -12.76 18.29 -5.47
N SER A 114 -12.17 17.57 -6.42
CA SER A 114 -11.12 16.56 -6.20
C SER A 114 -9.71 17.14 -5.95
N THR A 115 -9.54 18.47 -5.94
CA THR A 115 -8.24 19.12 -5.79
C THR A 115 -7.91 19.41 -4.32
N ALA A 116 -7.40 18.38 -3.63
CA ALA A 116 -7.15 18.39 -2.18
C ALA A 116 -6.08 19.40 -1.68
N ASP A 117 -5.29 20.01 -2.58
CA ASP A 117 -4.19 20.90 -2.19
C ASP A 117 -4.68 22.34 -1.86
N GLU A 118 -5.94 22.68 -2.18
CA GLU A 118 -6.52 23.99 -1.86
C GLU A 118 -7.50 23.92 -0.67
N LYS A 119 -7.29 24.77 0.35
CA LYS A 119 -8.15 24.86 1.55
C LYS A 119 -9.63 25.05 1.22
N LYS A 120 -9.94 25.85 0.20
CA LYS A 120 -11.33 26.09 -0.24
C LYS A 120 -11.95 24.84 -0.86
N ALA A 121 -11.19 24.12 -1.69
CA ALA A 121 -11.65 22.86 -2.28
C ALA A 121 -11.92 21.81 -1.21
N ARG A 122 -11.07 21.71 -0.17
CA ARG A 122 -11.30 20.80 0.96
C ARG A 122 -12.58 21.13 1.74
N ALA A 123 -12.88 22.40 1.96
CA ALA A 123 -14.13 22.82 2.60
C ALA A 123 -15.37 22.53 1.73
N ALA A 124 -15.26 22.74 0.41
CA ALA A 124 -16.33 22.41 -0.53
C ALA A 124 -16.58 20.89 -0.62
N ALA A 125 -15.52 20.07 -0.64
CA ALA A 125 -15.61 18.62 -0.58
C ALA A 125 -16.25 18.15 0.73
N ALA A 126 -15.88 18.73 1.87
CA ALA A 126 -16.50 18.41 3.15
C ALA A 126 -18.01 18.71 3.16
N LYS A 127 -18.42 19.87 2.63
CA LYS A 127 -19.84 20.23 2.50
C LYS A 127 -20.59 19.23 1.61
N TRP A 128 -20.03 18.90 0.46
CA TRP A 128 -20.64 17.93 -0.44
C TRP A 128 -20.77 16.54 0.20
N CYS A 129 -19.74 16.09 0.93
CA CYS A 129 -19.82 14.82 1.66
C CYS A 129 -20.91 14.84 2.73
N ALA A 130 -21.06 15.94 3.49
CA ALA A 130 -22.12 16.06 4.49
C ALA A 130 -23.53 15.90 3.89
N GLU A 131 -23.72 16.35 2.65
CA GLU A 131 -25.00 16.28 1.92
C GLU A 131 -25.24 14.93 1.22
N ASN A 132 -24.18 14.23 0.81
CA ASN A 132 -24.28 13.06 -0.07
C ASN A 132 -23.82 11.74 0.56
N TYR A 133 -22.94 11.74 1.57
CA TYR A 133 -22.45 10.52 2.18
C TYR A 133 -23.46 9.95 3.19
N PRO A 134 -23.58 8.61 3.27
CA PRO A 134 -24.29 7.96 4.37
C PRO A 134 -23.73 8.40 5.73
N ALA A 135 -24.59 8.52 6.73
CA ALA A 135 -24.23 9.06 8.04
C ALA A 135 -23.11 8.26 8.72
N GLU A 136 -23.09 6.94 8.54
CA GLU A 136 -22.08 6.04 9.09
C GLU A 136 -20.66 6.25 8.50
N TRP A 137 -20.57 6.90 7.34
CA TRP A 137 -19.30 7.24 6.68
C TRP A 137 -18.85 8.68 6.94
N GLN A 138 -19.62 9.48 7.67
CA GLN A 138 -19.23 10.84 8.08
C GLN A 138 -18.45 10.82 9.40
N ARG A 139 -17.35 10.07 9.44
CA ARG A 139 -16.54 9.82 10.65
C ARG A 139 -15.05 10.02 10.41
N PRO A 140 -14.24 10.32 11.46
CA PRO A 140 -12.79 10.44 11.32
C PRO A 140 -12.17 9.22 10.64
N GLY A 141 -11.27 9.46 9.68
CA GLY A 141 -10.59 8.42 8.90
C GLY A 141 -11.38 7.91 7.69
N ALA A 142 -12.64 8.31 7.49
CA ALA A 142 -13.42 7.88 6.33
C ALA A 142 -12.77 8.32 5.00
N PRO A 143 -12.83 7.49 3.94
CA PRO A 143 -12.25 7.84 2.66
C PRO A 143 -13.18 8.77 1.89
N VAL A 144 -12.66 9.36 0.82
CA VAL A 144 -13.46 9.85 -0.31
C VAL A 144 -13.05 9.10 -1.55
N ILE A 145 -13.94 9.04 -2.55
CA ILE A 145 -13.64 8.46 -3.86
C ILE A 145 -13.62 9.58 -4.89
N SER A 146 -12.62 9.59 -5.76
CA SER A 146 -12.58 10.55 -6.87
C SER A 146 -12.18 9.88 -8.18
N ARG A 147 -12.70 10.42 -9.29
CA ARG A 147 -12.25 10.01 -10.62
C ARG A 147 -10.85 10.52 -10.87
N ARG A 148 -10.00 9.66 -11.42
CA ARG A 148 -8.61 10.00 -11.70
C ARG A 148 -8.38 10.19 -13.19
N GLY A 149 -7.40 11.03 -13.50
CA GLY A 149 -6.90 11.17 -14.87
C GLY A 149 -6.15 9.91 -15.32
N PRO A 150 -5.80 9.82 -16.62
CA PRO A 150 -5.29 8.60 -17.27
C PRO A 150 -3.98 8.03 -16.69
N TYR A 151 -3.26 8.80 -15.87
CA TYR A 151 -1.98 8.40 -15.27
C TYR A 151 -2.02 8.32 -13.74
N GLY A 152 -3.19 8.49 -13.11
CA GLY A 152 -3.32 8.66 -11.67
C GLY A 152 -4.07 7.54 -10.95
N GLY A 153 -3.57 6.31 -10.92
CA GLY A 153 -4.27 5.20 -10.23
C GLY A 153 -4.14 5.15 -8.70
N ARG A 154 -3.38 6.06 -8.08
CA ARG A 154 -2.92 5.91 -6.69
C ARG A 154 -3.95 6.40 -5.67
N HIS A 155 -4.04 5.69 -4.55
CA HIS A 155 -4.71 6.15 -3.33
C HIS A 155 -3.80 7.12 -2.57
N VAL A 156 -4.38 8.17 -2.00
CA VAL A 156 -3.60 9.23 -1.34
C VAL A 156 -4.13 9.48 0.06
N GLY A 157 -3.30 9.21 1.07
CA GLY A 157 -3.64 9.45 2.47
C GLY A 157 -3.81 10.94 2.80
N GLY A 158 -4.69 11.26 3.75
CA GLY A 158 -4.89 12.61 4.29
C GLY A 158 -5.66 13.59 3.39
N ARG A 159 -6.06 13.16 2.20
CA ARG A 159 -6.79 13.98 1.21
C ARG A 159 -8.30 13.96 1.39
N SER A 160 -8.84 13.02 2.16
CA SER A 160 -10.24 13.09 2.59
C SER A 160 -10.46 14.27 3.55
N PRO A 161 -11.59 14.99 3.46
CA PRO A 161 -11.98 15.97 4.48
C PRO A 161 -12.08 15.35 5.89
N PHE A 162 -12.33 14.04 5.99
CA PHE A 162 -12.39 13.29 7.24
C PHE A 162 -11.02 12.82 7.76
N GLY A 163 -9.92 13.16 7.06
CA GLY A 163 -8.56 12.75 7.41
C GLY A 163 -8.15 11.37 6.88
N GLY A 164 -9.07 10.63 6.24
CA GLY A 164 -8.78 9.37 5.56
C GLY A 164 -8.15 9.53 4.17
N TYR A 165 -8.30 8.48 3.37
CA TYR A 165 -7.74 8.40 2.01
C TYR A 165 -8.64 9.07 0.96
N ASP A 166 -8.03 9.60 -0.09
CA ASP A 166 -8.69 9.86 -1.37
C ASP A 166 -8.41 8.70 -2.32
N LEU A 167 -9.41 7.83 -2.44
CA LEU A 167 -9.38 6.59 -3.19
C LEU A 167 -9.70 6.85 -4.66
N ALA A 168 -9.00 6.13 -5.53
CA ALA A 168 -9.30 6.16 -6.95
C ALA A 168 -10.59 5.39 -7.18
N ALA A 169 -11.53 5.99 -7.91
CA ALA A 169 -12.70 5.26 -8.38
C ALA A 169 -12.25 4.01 -9.16
N PRO A 170 -12.95 2.87 -9.01
CA PRO A 170 -12.75 1.73 -9.90
C PRO A 170 -12.86 2.19 -11.36
N ASN A 171 -12.05 1.61 -12.26
CA ASN A 171 -12.25 1.83 -13.68
C ASN A 171 -13.57 1.17 -14.09
N ASP A 172 -14.42 1.92 -14.80
CA ASP A 172 -15.64 1.41 -15.44
C ASP A 172 -15.30 0.44 -16.59
#